data_AF-A0A945Z230-F1
#
_entry.id   AF-A0A945Z230-F1
#
_cell.length_a   1.000
_cell.length_b   1.000
_cell.length_c   1.000
_cell.angle_alpha   90.00
_cell.angle_beta   90.00
_cell.angle_gamma   90.00
#
_symmetry.space_group_name_H-M   'P 1'
#
loop_
_entity.id
_entity.type
_entity.pdbx_description
1 polymer ?
#
loop_
_entity_poly.entity_id
_entity_poly.type
_entity_poly.pdbx_seq_one_letter_code
_entity_poly.pdbx_strand_id
1 'polypeptide(L)'
;MAYLNGKKGISGKSNMFWKSFLFSAIVAVFVSMLCLGNFASAGDRLEGKDLYNKYCAPCHGEEGDGYGPLYGALYPKPRDFTKGQYKIRTNA
;
A
#
# COMPACT_ATOMS: atom_id res chain seq x y z
N MET A 1 -13.42 -37.28 61.94
CA MET A 1 -12.71 -36.02 61.66
C MET A 1 -11.81 -36.29 60.46
N ALA A 2 -12.36 -36.28 59.24
CA ALA A 2 -12.39 -35.15 58.30
C ALA A 2 -11.03 -34.90 57.60
N TYR A 3 -11.11 -34.72 56.27
CA TYR A 3 -10.12 -34.20 55.31
C TYR A 3 -9.45 -35.18 54.33
N LEU A 4 -10.22 -35.57 53.31
CA LEU A 4 -9.67 -35.92 51.99
C LEU A 4 -9.56 -34.64 51.15
N ASN A 5 -8.33 -34.26 50.81
CA ASN A 5 -7.97 -33.19 49.89
C ASN A 5 -8.26 -33.62 48.44
N GLY A 6 -9.39 -33.19 47.89
CA GLY A 6 -9.69 -33.30 46.46
C GLY A 6 -9.61 -31.92 45.79
N LYS A 7 -8.46 -31.56 45.22
CA LYS A 7 -8.38 -30.42 44.30
C LYS A 7 -9.16 -30.75 43.03
N LYS A 8 -10.44 -30.40 43.00
CA LYS A 8 -11.26 -30.46 41.78
C LYS A 8 -10.71 -29.44 40.80
N GLY A 9 -10.23 -29.93 39.66
CA GLY A 9 -9.63 -29.14 38.60
C GLY A 9 -10.54 -28.02 38.13
N ILE A 10 -9.95 -26.84 37.97
CA ILE A 10 -10.55 -25.71 37.27
C ILE A 10 -10.52 -26.06 35.79
N SER A 11 -11.45 -26.91 35.37
CA SER A 11 -11.82 -27.09 33.96
C SER A 11 -12.68 -25.89 33.56
N GLY A 12 -12.02 -24.74 33.43
CA GLY A 12 -12.60 -23.60 32.75
C GLY A 12 -12.73 -23.95 31.28
N LYS A 13 -13.85 -24.58 30.89
CA LYS A 13 -14.29 -24.63 29.50
C LYS A 13 -14.44 -23.19 29.05
N SER A 14 -13.36 -22.59 28.54
CA SER A 14 -13.40 -21.26 27.96
C SER A 14 -14.38 -21.33 26.80
N ASN A 15 -15.50 -20.63 26.94
CA ASN A 15 -16.64 -20.69 26.05
C ASN A 15 -16.20 -20.31 24.63
N MET A 16 -15.90 -21.32 23.82
CA MET A 16 -15.59 -21.22 22.39
C MET A 16 -16.63 -20.32 21.68
N PHE A 17 -17.87 -20.42 22.16
CA PHE A 17 -19.04 -19.66 21.69
C PHE A 17 -18.88 -18.14 21.78
N TRP A 18 -18.28 -17.62 22.86
CA TRP A 18 -18.09 -16.16 23.01
C TRP A 18 -16.90 -15.65 22.20
N LYS A 19 -15.87 -16.48 22.02
CA LYS A 19 -14.74 -16.20 21.12
C LYS A 19 -15.20 -16.12 19.67
N SER A 20 -16.12 -16.98 19.24
CA SER A 20 -16.69 -16.95 17.89
C SER A 20 -17.52 -15.68 17.62
N PHE A 21 -18.26 -15.19 18.61
CA PHE A 21 -19.01 -13.95 18.48
C PHE A 21 -18.11 -12.72 18.37
N LEU A 22 -17.09 -12.62 19.22
CA LEU A 22 -16.12 -11.53 19.17
C LEU A 22 -15.28 -11.59 17.88
N PHE A 23 -14.89 -12.79 17.44
CA PHE A 23 -14.15 -12.97 16.20
C PHE A 23 -14.98 -12.59 14.97
N SER A 24 -16.26 -12.98 14.93
CA SER A 24 -17.19 -12.61 13.86
C SER A 24 -17.42 -11.09 13.80
N ALA A 25 -17.60 -10.44 14.94
CA ALA A 25 -17.76 -8.99 15.01
C ALA A 25 -16.49 -8.25 14.53
N ILE A 26 -15.31 -8.71 14.93
CA ILE A 26 -14.03 -8.13 14.48
C ILE A 26 -13.85 -8.30 12.97
N VAL A 27 -14.14 -9.49 12.43
CA VAL A 27 -14.09 -9.74 10.98
C VAL A 27 -15.08 -8.85 10.23
N ALA A 28 -16.30 -8.69 10.72
CA ALA A 28 -17.30 -7.81 10.11
C ALA A 28 -16.87 -6.34 10.11
N VAL A 29 -16.25 -5.86 11.20
CA VAL A 29 -15.72 -4.48 11.29
C VAL A 29 -14.52 -4.29 10.37
N PHE A 30 -13.59 -5.25 10.31
CA PHE A 30 -12.43 -5.19 9.41
C PHE A 30 -12.85 -5.24 7.93
N VAL A 31 -13.81 -6.10 7.58
CA VAL A 31 -14.37 -6.17 6.23
C VAL A 31 -15.09 -4.87 5.88
N SER A 32 -15.88 -4.32 6.81
CA SER A 32 -16.54 -3.02 6.63
C SER A 32 -15.52 -1.88 6.43
N MET A 33 -14.43 -1.86 7.20
CA MET A 33 -13.35 -0.88 7.06
C MET A 33 -12.58 -1.01 5.74
N LEU A 34 -12.39 -2.24 5.24
CA LEU A 34 -11.85 -2.50 3.89
C LEU A 34 -12.81 -2.01 2.79
N CYS A 35 -14.12 -2.14 3.00
CA CYS A 35 -15.14 -1.71 2.04
C CYS A 35 -15.41 -0.19 2.04
N LEU A 36 -15.07 0.52 3.12
CA LEU A 36 -15.25 1.98 3.25
C LEU A 36 -14.19 2.82 2.51
N GLY A 37 -13.30 2.19 1.74
CA GLY A 37 -12.49 2.83 0.70
C GLY A 37 -11.25 3.57 1.20
N ASN A 38 -10.15 3.43 0.46
CA ASN A 38 -8.97 4.27 0.61
C ASN A 38 -9.33 5.70 0.16
N PHE A 39 -9.16 6.69 1.03
CA PHE A 39 -9.11 8.11 0.64
C PHE A 39 -7.81 8.38 -0.12
N ALA A 40 -7.65 7.79 -1.30
CA ALA A 40 -6.61 8.19 -2.23
C ALA A 40 -7.06 9.49 -2.90
N SER A 41 -6.46 10.61 -2.51
CA SER A 41 -6.57 11.84 -3.28
C SER A 41 -5.95 11.59 -4.65
N ALA A 42 -6.77 11.58 -5.71
CA ALA A 42 -6.26 11.59 -7.06
C ALA A 42 -5.61 12.96 -7.28
N GLY A 43 -4.28 12.98 -7.45
CA GLY A 43 -3.58 14.21 -7.83
C GLY A 43 -4.12 14.75 -9.15
N ASP A 44 -4.07 16.07 -9.35
CA ASP A 44 -4.55 16.69 -10.58
C ASP A 44 -3.67 16.26 -11.77
N ARG A 45 -4.27 15.46 -12.67
CA ARG A 45 -3.59 14.93 -13.85
C ARG A 45 -3.19 16.03 -14.83
N LEU A 46 -3.96 17.12 -14.91
CA LEU A 46 -3.67 18.25 -15.78
C LEU A 46 -2.44 19.00 -15.27
N GLU A 47 -2.39 19.28 -13.97
CA GLU A 47 -1.22 19.87 -13.32
C GLU A 47 0.04 19.00 -13.52
N GLY A 48 -0.10 17.68 -13.37
CA GLY A 48 1.00 16.74 -13.60
C GLY A 48 1.57 16.80 -15.02
N LYS A 49 0.71 16.94 -16.04
CA LYS A 49 1.14 17.04 -17.45
C LYS A 49 1.92 18.34 -17.70
N ASP A 50 1.45 19.46 -17.16
CA ASP A 50 2.11 20.75 -17.36
C ASP A 50 3.49 20.80 -16.68
N LEU A 51 3.58 20.26 -15.46
CA LEU A 51 4.85 20.12 -14.76
C LEU A 51 5.82 19.20 -15.53
N TYR A 52 5.32 18.08 -16.07
CA TYR A 52 6.13 17.17 -16.88
C TYR A 52 6.69 17.86 -18.12
N ASN A 53 5.84 18.56 -18.88
CA ASN A 53 6.25 19.28 -20.08
C ASN A 53 7.29 20.35 -19.76
N LYS A 54 7.14 21.03 -18.62
CA LYS A 54 8.05 22.10 -18.20
C LYS A 54 9.41 21.60 -17.74
N TYR A 55 9.46 20.51 -16.96
CA TYR A 55 10.68 20.10 -16.26
C TYR A 55 11.30 18.80 -16.76
N CYS A 56 10.51 17.90 -17.34
CA CYS A 56 10.93 16.55 -17.69
C CYS A 56 11.10 16.35 -19.20
N ALA A 57 10.14 16.85 -20.00
CA ALA A 57 10.12 16.67 -21.45
C ALA A 57 11.37 17.17 -22.21
N PRO A 58 12.08 18.24 -21.78
CA PRO A 58 13.32 18.66 -22.45
C PRO A 58 14.38 17.55 -22.54
N CYS A 59 14.42 16.67 -21.53
CA CYS A 59 15.32 15.52 -21.48
C CYS A 59 14.63 14.23 -21.93
N HIS A 60 13.39 14.01 -21.48
CA HIS A 60 12.71 12.72 -21.63
C HIS A 60 11.74 12.62 -22.80
N GLY A 61 11.54 13.69 -23.58
CA GLY A 61 10.55 13.75 -24.66
C GLY A 61 9.13 13.98 -24.13
N GLU A 62 8.22 14.46 -24.98
CA GLU A 62 6.82 14.73 -24.59
C GLU A 62 6.08 13.43 -24.24
N GLU A 63 6.41 12.33 -24.92
CA GLU A 63 5.84 11.00 -24.69
C GLU A 63 6.61 10.19 -23.62
N GLY A 64 7.72 10.74 -23.10
CA GLY A 64 8.57 10.06 -22.12
C GLY A 64 9.40 8.90 -22.67
N ASP A 65 9.63 8.85 -23.98
CA ASP A 65 10.42 7.83 -24.68
C ASP A 65 11.94 8.02 -24.56
N GLY A 66 12.38 9.14 -23.97
CA GLY A 66 13.77 9.52 -23.83
C GLY A 66 14.33 10.33 -25.00
N TYR A 67 13.54 10.65 -26.03
CA TYR A 67 13.97 11.38 -27.23
C TYR A 67 13.59 12.87 -27.18
N GLY A 68 13.91 13.54 -26.07
CA GLY A 68 13.68 14.98 -25.93
C GLY A 68 14.66 15.84 -26.74
N PRO A 69 14.43 17.17 -26.81
CA PRO A 69 15.32 18.13 -27.48
C PRO A 69 16.80 18.01 -27.07
N LEU A 70 17.06 17.61 -25.82
CA LEU A 70 18.41 17.44 -25.28
C LEU A 70 19.00 16.05 -25.49
N TYR A 71 18.28 15.11 -26.13
CA TYR A 71 18.70 13.72 -26.31
C TYR A 71 20.12 13.58 -26.87
N GLY A 72 20.50 14.39 -27.86
CA GLY A 72 21.82 14.33 -28.51
C GLY A 72 22.98 14.79 -27.63
N ALA A 73 22.71 15.62 -26.62
CA ALA A 73 23.72 16.29 -25.81
C ALA A 73 24.01 15.59 -24.46
N LEU A 74 23.24 14.57 -24.10
CA LEU A 74 23.30 13.94 -22.77
C LEU A 74 23.95 12.55 -22.81
N TYR A 75 24.92 12.32 -21.92
CA TYR A 75 25.49 11.01 -21.63
C TYR A 75 25.59 10.79 -20.10
N PRO A 76 25.01 9.72 -19.53
CA PRO A 76 24.24 8.68 -20.21
C PRO A 76 22.92 9.20 -20.78
N LYS A 77 22.36 8.46 -21.75
CA LYS A 77 21.08 8.83 -22.37
C LYS A 77 19.95 8.91 -21.33
N PRO A 78 19.00 9.84 -21.47
CA PRO A 78 17.80 9.90 -20.62
C PRO A 78 17.03 8.58 -20.64
N ARG A 79 16.41 8.24 -19.51
CA ARG A 79 15.62 7.02 -19.36
C ARG A 79 14.30 7.11 -20.13
N ASP A 80 13.94 6.01 -20.78
CA ASP A 80 12.64 5.79 -21.39
C ASP A 80 11.64 5.34 -20.32
N PHE A 81 10.66 6.20 -20.02
CA PHE A 81 9.59 5.94 -19.05
C PHE A 81 8.46 5.07 -19.62
N THR A 82 8.34 4.93 -20.94
CA THR A 82 7.32 4.07 -21.57
C THR A 82 7.56 2.59 -21.28
N LYS A 83 8.82 2.21 -20.99
CA LYS A 83 9.21 0.84 -20.62
C LYS A 83 8.75 0.40 -19.23
N GLY A 84 8.25 1.30 -18.39
CA GLY A 84 7.81 0.96 -17.03
C GLY A 84 8.93 0.51 -16.07
N GLN A 85 10.20 0.74 -16.43
CA GLN A 85 11.35 0.30 -15.64
C GLN A 85 11.77 1.39 -14.65
N TYR A 86 11.19 1.37 -13.45
CA TYR A 86 11.48 2.32 -12.40
C TYR A 86 12.40 1.72 -11.33
N LYS A 87 13.43 2.49 -10.92
CA LYS A 87 14.24 2.13 -9.76
C LYS A 87 13.58 2.71 -8.52
N ILE A 88 12.78 1.91 -7.83
CA ILE A 88 12.18 2.31 -6.55
C ILE A 88 13.30 2.31 -5.50
N ARG A 89 13.62 3.48 -4.96
CA ARG A 89 14.57 3.65 -3.87
C ARG A 89 13.78 4.13 -2.66
N THR A 90 13.80 3.35 -1.59
CA THR A 90 13.35 3.76 -0.27
C THR A 90 14.59 4.18 0.52
N ASN A 91 14.62 5.43 0.98
CA ASN A 91 15.54 5.77 2.07
C ASN A 91 14.87 5.33 3.37
N ALA A 92 15.54 4.42 4.09
CA ALA A 92 15.21 4.09 5.47
C ALA A 92 15.70 5.20 6.41
#